data_AF-A0A9E6D7G2-F1
#
_entry.id   AF-A0A9E6D7G2-F1
#
_cell.length_a   1.000
_cell.length_b   1.000
_cell.length_c   1.000
_cell.angle_alpha   90.00
_cell.angle_beta   90.00
_cell.angle_gamma   90.00
#
_symmetry.space_group_name_H-M   'P 1'
#
loop_
_entity.id
_entity.type
_entity.pdbx_description
1 polymer ?
#
loop_
_entity_poly.entity_id
_entity_poly.type
_entity_poly.pdbx_seq_one_letter_code
_entity_poly.pdbx_strand_id
1 'polypeptide(L)'
;YAVGTTINFADFPSYPVTLYAYNETGGTPNCTDEESFTLTISQTPVITPLTNPIVCGSYILPAITGTSLTGNEQYYTATNGGGTAYAVGHTINYADFTTYPVTLYIYDATGTNPNCTDEESFLLIIKVSPVFTTIDDKVKCDSYVLPAISGTGLNSGLQYNTAVNGGGTAYAVGDTINYADFTTYPVTLYVYDQTGGTPNCTDEESFELTIVQTPVITPLANQTACETFTFPIIVGANLSTNEKYYTETNGGGDSYIVGETVDYADFSIYPVTLYIYDTTGGNSNCTVEETFELIINQTPDVVLADDVFCTGDSVVLNATNLANGATTYLWSTGETTPSITVSIANVYAVTLTSGTCTLNTSVEVTENMNCIIPSGISPNNDGINDSFDIAWLEALNIKMYNRYGSKVYEKTNYRNEWYGVSDAGHELPVGTYYYVIEVINSKPITGWVYINREN
;
A
#
# COMPACT_ATOMS: atom_id res chain seq x y z
N TYR A 1 33.96 97.88 11.51
CA TYR A 1 32.54 97.91 11.89
C TYR A 1 32.32 99.07 12.86
N ALA A 2 31.24 99.83 12.73
CA ALA A 2 30.96 100.96 13.62
C ALA A 2 30.38 100.47 14.96
N VAL A 3 30.47 101.31 16.00
CA VAL A 3 29.89 101.00 17.32
C VAL A 3 28.39 100.70 17.16
N GLY A 4 27.93 99.54 17.64
CA GLY A 4 26.54 99.10 17.60
C GLY A 4 26.12 98.33 16.34
N THR A 5 27.01 98.07 15.38
CA THR A 5 26.69 97.19 14.23
C THR A 5 26.63 95.74 14.68
N THR A 6 25.53 95.04 14.36
CA THR A 6 25.41 93.58 14.56
C THR A 6 26.23 92.87 13.48
N ILE A 7 27.10 91.93 13.89
CA ILE A 7 27.86 91.06 12.99
C ILE A 7 27.12 89.73 12.90
N ASN A 8 26.74 89.33 11.68
CA ASN A 8 26.11 88.06 11.36
C ASN A 8 27.13 87.08 10.76
N PHE A 9 26.83 85.78 10.81
CA PHE A 9 27.69 84.75 10.21
C PHE A 9 28.06 85.07 8.75
N ALA A 10 27.10 85.54 7.94
CA ALA A 10 27.31 85.85 6.52
C ALA A 10 28.24 87.05 6.24
N ASP A 11 28.59 87.86 7.26
CA ASP A 11 29.39 89.07 7.08
C ASP A 11 30.88 88.77 6.83
N PHE A 12 31.32 87.52 7.04
CA PHE A 12 32.68 87.07 6.81
C PHE A 12 32.73 85.74 6.04
N PRO A 13 33.72 85.53 5.16
CA PRO A 13 33.82 84.31 4.36
C PRO A 13 34.26 83.08 5.17
N SER A 14 34.86 83.28 6.35
CA SER A 14 35.28 82.22 7.27
C SER A 14 35.47 82.76 8.70
N TYR A 15 35.39 81.86 9.68
CA TYR A 15 35.69 82.13 11.09
C TYR A 15 36.73 81.10 11.61
N PRO A 16 37.53 81.44 12.65
CA PRO A 16 37.55 82.71 13.37
C PRO A 16 38.07 83.86 12.50
N VAL A 17 37.57 85.07 12.75
CA VAL A 17 38.06 86.31 12.13
C VAL A 17 38.70 87.20 13.19
N THR A 18 39.88 87.75 12.88
CA THR A 18 40.52 88.75 13.74
C THR A 18 39.99 90.13 13.40
N LEU A 19 39.38 90.79 14.40
CA LEU A 19 38.91 92.16 14.29
C LEU A 19 39.91 93.09 14.99
N TYR A 20 40.20 94.21 14.34
CA TYR A 20 41.11 95.24 14.84
C TYR A 20 40.31 96.49 15.20
N ALA A 21 40.54 97.01 16.40
CA ALA A 21 40.07 98.30 16.86
C ALA A 21 41.24 99.29 16.76
N TYR A 22 41.19 100.16 15.76
CA TYR A 22 42.23 101.17 15.49
C TYR A 22 41.72 102.56 15.88
N ASN A 23 42.57 103.34 16.55
CA ASN A 23 42.32 104.75 16.89
C ASN A 23 43.52 105.62 16.50
N GLU A 24 43.26 106.83 16.00
CA GLU A 24 44.30 107.80 15.67
C GLU A 24 43.92 109.24 16.07
N THR A 25 44.92 110.04 16.45
CA THR A 25 44.71 111.42 16.90
C THR A 25 44.53 112.42 15.76
N GLY A 26 44.87 112.05 14.51
CA GLY A 26 44.62 112.84 13.31
C GLY A 26 45.45 114.13 13.17
N GLY A 27 46.44 114.35 14.04
CA GLY A 27 47.31 115.55 14.09
C GLY A 27 48.80 115.23 13.91
N THR A 28 49.68 116.23 14.01
CA THR A 28 51.16 116.03 14.04
C THR A 28 51.75 116.36 15.42
N PRO A 29 52.44 115.42 16.08
CA PRO A 29 52.65 114.03 15.65
C PRO A 29 51.36 113.19 15.76
N ASN A 30 51.15 112.28 14.79
CA ASN A 30 50.00 111.38 14.79
C ASN A 30 50.29 110.21 15.74
N CYS A 31 49.41 109.98 16.70
CA CYS A 31 49.50 108.85 17.62
C CYS A 31 48.43 107.84 17.25
N THR A 32 48.83 106.58 17.11
CA THR A 32 47.94 105.49 16.71
C THR A 32 47.97 104.40 17.76
N ASP A 33 46.81 103.79 18.03
CA ASP A 33 46.67 102.64 18.90
C ASP A 33 45.83 101.57 18.18
N GLU A 34 46.22 100.31 18.30
CA GLU A 34 45.51 99.19 17.67
C GLU A 34 45.44 98.01 18.63
N GLU A 35 44.22 97.57 18.92
CA GLU A 35 43.95 96.35 19.67
C GLU A 35 43.21 95.35 18.80
N SER A 36 43.39 94.06 19.04
CA SER A 36 42.72 93.03 18.25
C SER A 36 42.11 91.92 19.10
N PHE A 37 41.04 91.33 18.59
CA PHE A 37 40.42 90.15 19.18
C PHE A 37 39.94 89.19 18.11
N THR A 38 39.86 87.91 18.46
CA THR A 38 39.29 86.90 17.58
C THR A 38 37.80 86.76 17.84
N LEU A 39 37.00 86.87 16.79
CA LEU A 39 35.58 86.60 16.80
C LEU A 39 35.33 85.26 16.13
N THR A 40 34.62 84.37 16.83
CA THR A 40 34.07 83.13 16.26
C THR A 40 32.56 83.24 16.28
N ILE A 41 31.93 83.14 15.12
CA ILE A 41 30.49 82.93 14.98
C ILE A 41 30.32 81.57 14.31
N SER A 42 29.56 80.68 14.94
CA SER A 42 29.20 79.39 14.36
C SER A 42 27.81 79.49 13.73
N GLN A 43 27.63 78.93 12.54
CA GLN A 43 26.31 78.83 11.93
C GLN A 43 25.50 77.80 12.71
N THR A 44 24.28 78.16 13.13
CA THR A 44 23.37 77.21 13.76
C THR A 44 22.86 76.25 12.70
N PRO A 45 22.99 74.92 12.89
CA PRO A 45 22.32 73.97 12.00
C PRO A 45 20.81 74.18 12.09
N VAL A 46 20.07 73.85 11.03
CA VAL A 46 18.61 73.90 11.03
C VAL A 46 18.11 72.61 10.39
N ILE A 47 17.49 71.75 11.20
CA ILE A 47 16.93 70.47 10.83
C ILE A 47 15.52 70.70 10.31
N THR A 48 15.17 70.02 9.21
CA THR A 48 13.79 70.00 8.71
C THR A 48 12.98 68.98 9.51
N PRO A 49 11.85 69.37 10.13
CA PRO A 49 11.04 68.44 10.91
C PRO A 49 10.49 67.29 10.05
N LEU A 50 10.49 66.08 10.61
CA LEU A 50 9.83 64.93 9.99
C LEU A 50 8.35 64.85 10.39
N THR A 51 7.51 64.36 9.47
CA THR A 51 6.13 64.01 9.80
C THR A 51 6.09 62.77 10.70
N ASN A 52 5.07 62.63 11.54
CA ASN A 52 4.84 61.46 12.39
C ASN A 52 4.42 60.24 11.54
N PRO A 53 5.31 59.25 11.25
CA PRO A 53 4.95 58.11 10.44
C PRO A 53 4.16 57.08 11.25
N ILE A 54 3.17 56.46 10.60
CA ILE A 54 2.45 55.29 11.10
C ILE A 54 2.66 54.16 10.09
N VAL A 55 3.37 53.10 10.47
CA VAL A 55 3.77 51.99 9.58
C VAL A 55 3.52 50.63 10.21
N CYS A 56 3.67 49.56 9.42
CA CYS A 56 3.50 48.18 9.85
C CYS A 56 4.86 47.48 9.95
N GLY A 57 5.13 46.76 11.03
CA GLY A 57 6.31 45.91 11.19
C GLY A 57 7.62 46.64 11.47
N SER A 58 8.04 47.53 10.56
CA SER A 58 9.30 48.26 10.68
C SER A 58 9.30 49.63 9.99
N TYR A 59 10.24 50.49 10.37
CA TYR A 59 10.48 51.81 9.79
C TYR A 59 11.97 52.02 9.50
N ILE A 60 12.29 52.38 8.26
CA ILE A 60 13.65 52.78 7.88
C ILE A 60 13.79 54.29 8.12
N LEU A 61 14.73 54.68 8.97
CA LEU A 61 14.99 56.08 9.27
C LEU A 61 15.48 56.82 8.01
N PRO A 62 14.77 57.85 7.54
CA PRO A 62 15.11 58.52 6.28
C PRO A 62 16.37 59.38 6.42
N ALA A 63 16.84 59.92 5.28
CA ALA A 63 17.90 60.92 5.31
C ALA A 63 17.45 62.16 6.10
N ILE A 64 18.35 62.66 6.95
CA ILE A 64 18.14 63.91 7.67
C ILE A 64 18.37 65.06 6.69
N THR A 65 17.45 66.02 6.65
CA THR A 65 17.52 67.17 5.73
C THR A 65 17.42 68.46 6.52
N GLY A 66 17.98 69.54 5.98
CA GLY A 66 18.13 70.79 6.70
C GLY A 66 19.08 71.75 5.99
N THR A 67 19.37 72.88 6.62
CA THR A 67 20.39 73.83 6.19
C THR A 67 21.51 73.87 7.21
N SER A 68 22.75 74.00 6.73
CA SER A 68 23.94 74.15 7.60
C SER A 68 24.16 72.97 8.55
N LEU A 69 23.73 71.78 8.13
CA LEU A 69 23.96 70.53 8.87
C LEU A 69 25.46 70.22 8.94
N THR A 70 25.90 69.63 10.05
CA THR A 70 27.32 69.40 10.31
C THR A 70 27.86 68.14 9.64
N GLY A 71 26.98 67.25 9.15
CA GLY A 71 27.30 65.91 8.66
C GLY A 71 27.39 64.86 9.78
N ASN A 72 27.19 65.26 11.04
CA ASN A 72 27.17 64.38 12.21
C ASN A 72 25.76 64.22 12.80
N GLU A 73 24.73 64.76 12.15
CA GLU A 73 23.35 64.64 12.57
C GLU A 73 22.89 63.16 12.65
N GLN A 74 22.17 62.83 13.71
CA GLN A 74 21.67 61.47 13.96
C GLN A 74 20.29 61.48 14.63
N TYR A 75 19.66 60.31 14.67
CA TYR A 75 18.44 60.08 15.43
C TYR A 75 18.77 59.59 16.83
N TYR A 76 17.98 60.01 17.82
CA TYR A 76 18.19 59.73 19.23
C TYR A 76 16.90 59.36 19.94
N THR A 77 17.00 58.54 20.99
CA THR A 77 15.84 58.17 21.82
C THR A 77 15.57 59.14 22.96
N ALA A 78 16.42 60.17 23.16
CA ALA A 78 16.21 61.22 24.15
C ALA A 78 16.74 62.58 23.67
N THR A 79 16.24 63.66 24.26
CA THR A 79 16.62 65.04 23.98
C THR A 79 18.11 65.32 24.16
N ASN A 80 18.61 66.35 23.48
CA ASN A 80 19.99 66.84 23.48
C ASN A 80 21.00 65.78 23.02
N GLY A 81 20.64 64.97 22.01
CA GLY A 81 21.49 63.89 21.52
C GLY A 81 21.72 62.76 22.53
N GLY A 82 20.77 62.57 23.45
CA GLY A 82 20.86 61.58 24.52
C GLY A 82 20.28 60.21 24.15
N GLY A 83 20.55 59.20 24.98
CA GLY A 83 20.00 57.85 24.79
C GLY A 83 20.69 57.06 23.68
N THR A 84 19.94 56.21 22.98
CA THR A 84 20.46 55.38 21.88
C THR A 84 20.49 56.20 20.60
N ALA A 85 21.63 56.19 19.90
CA ALA A 85 21.80 56.84 18.62
C ALA A 85 21.53 55.85 17.46
N TYR A 86 20.81 56.30 16.44
CA TYR A 86 20.58 55.56 15.21
C TYR A 86 21.07 56.36 14.00
N ALA A 87 21.74 55.67 13.08
CA ALA A 87 22.16 56.25 11.82
C ALA A 87 21.00 56.31 10.82
N VAL A 88 21.12 57.20 9.84
CA VAL A 88 20.28 57.20 8.64
C VAL A 88 20.31 55.82 7.99
N GLY A 89 19.14 55.32 7.55
CA GLY A 89 18.98 54.00 6.95
C GLY A 89 18.85 52.85 7.95
N HIS A 90 18.96 53.10 9.26
CA HIS A 90 18.69 52.07 10.26
C HIS A 90 17.21 51.67 10.25
N THR A 91 16.94 50.38 10.36
CA THR A 91 15.58 49.82 10.42
C THR A 91 15.18 49.59 11.86
N ILE A 92 14.20 50.36 12.34
CA ILE A 92 13.54 50.14 13.63
C ILE A 92 12.41 49.13 13.43
N ASN A 93 12.44 48.03 14.18
CA ASN A 93 11.40 47.00 14.21
C ASN A 93 10.42 47.25 15.37
N TYR A 94 9.20 46.73 15.26
CA TYR A 94 8.20 46.83 16.34
C TYR A 94 8.77 46.42 17.72
N ALA A 95 9.55 45.34 17.77
CA ALA A 95 10.11 44.79 19.00
C ALA A 95 11.19 45.66 19.67
N ASP A 96 11.73 46.67 19.00
CA ASP A 96 12.81 47.51 19.54
C ASP A 96 12.33 48.44 20.66
N PHE A 97 11.01 48.67 20.76
CA PHE A 97 10.37 49.48 21.79
C PHE A 97 9.22 48.72 22.47
N THR A 98 9.04 48.95 23.77
CA THR A 98 8.00 48.28 24.56
C THR A 98 6.62 48.93 24.45
N THR A 99 6.56 50.19 23.99
CA THR A 99 5.31 50.95 23.85
C THR A 99 5.40 51.88 22.63
N TYR A 100 4.26 52.10 21.98
CA TYR A 100 4.09 53.08 20.90
C TYR A 100 2.89 54.01 21.19
N PRO A 101 2.89 55.28 20.73
CA PRO A 101 3.93 55.95 19.94
C PRO A 101 5.25 56.13 20.71
N VAL A 102 6.38 56.03 20.02
CA VAL A 102 7.69 56.41 20.55
C VAL A 102 8.07 57.79 20.01
N THR A 103 8.69 58.63 20.85
CA THR A 103 9.25 59.91 20.40
C THR A 103 10.72 59.72 20.06
N LEU A 104 11.11 60.06 18.83
CA LEU A 104 12.50 60.11 18.39
C LEU A 104 12.89 61.56 18.14
N TYR A 105 14.15 61.85 18.42
CA TYR A 105 14.75 63.17 18.26
C TYR A 105 15.76 63.13 17.11
N ILE A 106 15.86 64.21 16.36
CA ILE A 106 16.91 64.43 15.36
C ILE A 106 17.74 65.57 15.91
N TYR A 107 19.02 65.33 16.17
CA TYR A 107 19.89 66.29 16.84
C TYR A 107 21.14 66.54 16.02
N ASP A 108 21.50 67.82 15.88
CA ASP A 108 22.73 68.27 15.25
C ASP A 108 23.40 69.34 16.12
N ALA A 109 24.72 69.27 16.23
CA ALA A 109 25.51 70.17 17.04
C ALA A 109 26.84 70.47 16.38
N THR A 110 27.24 71.74 16.37
CA THR A 110 28.50 72.16 15.72
C THR A 110 29.74 71.54 16.37
N GLY A 111 29.65 71.11 17.64
CA GLY A 111 30.78 70.53 18.38
C GLY A 111 31.91 71.54 18.63
N THR A 112 31.65 72.83 18.40
CA THR A 112 32.59 73.95 18.57
C THR A 112 32.32 74.72 19.86
N ASN A 113 33.15 75.73 20.16
CA ASN A 113 32.83 76.76 21.15
C ASN A 113 32.69 78.12 20.43
N PRO A 114 31.49 78.74 20.39
CA PRO A 114 30.22 78.27 20.97
C PRO A 114 29.66 77.03 20.25
N ASN A 115 28.93 76.19 20.99
CA ASN A 115 28.26 75.01 20.44
C ASN A 115 26.84 75.41 20.06
N CYS A 116 26.57 75.52 18.76
CA CYS A 116 25.23 75.77 18.27
C CYS A 116 24.56 74.43 18.00
N THR A 117 23.33 74.27 18.44
CA THR A 117 22.58 73.01 18.35
C THR A 117 21.21 73.26 17.77
N ASP A 118 20.68 72.27 17.09
CA ASP A 118 19.29 72.23 16.68
C ASP A 118 18.71 70.83 16.91
N GLU A 119 17.44 70.77 17.30
CA GLU A 119 16.76 69.54 17.65
C GLU A 119 15.30 69.57 17.19
N GLU A 120 14.92 68.54 16.45
CA GLU A 120 13.53 68.28 16.07
C GLU A 120 13.07 66.94 16.64
N SER A 121 11.76 66.74 16.77
CA SER A 121 11.21 65.47 17.23
C SER A 121 10.00 65.04 16.43
N PHE A 122 9.78 63.74 16.37
CA PHE A 122 8.58 63.16 15.75
C PHE A 122 8.09 61.95 16.52
N LEU A 123 6.80 61.67 16.40
CA LEU A 123 6.17 60.47 16.93
C LEU A 123 6.18 59.37 15.87
N LEU A 124 6.85 58.27 16.17
CA LEU A 124 6.84 57.05 15.38
C LEU A 124 5.81 56.08 15.97
N ILE A 125 4.90 55.59 15.13
CA ILE A 125 4.01 54.47 15.46
C ILE A 125 4.33 53.31 14.52
N ILE A 126 4.84 52.21 15.07
CA ILE A 126 4.91 50.94 14.36
C ILE A 126 3.79 50.06 14.91
N LYS A 127 2.92 49.56 14.04
CA LYS A 127 1.92 48.55 14.40
C LYS A 127 2.53 47.16 14.26
N VAL A 128 2.12 46.24 15.13
CA VAL A 128 2.43 44.82 14.95
C VAL A 128 1.80 44.34 13.65
N SER A 129 2.61 43.74 12.77
CA SER A 129 2.10 43.06 11.59
C SER A 129 1.69 41.64 11.96
N PRO A 130 0.52 41.15 11.53
CA PRO A 130 0.22 39.73 11.59
C PRO A 130 1.23 38.97 10.72
N VAL A 131 1.65 37.79 11.17
CA VAL A 131 2.52 36.89 10.42
C VAL A 131 2.07 35.45 10.68
N PHE A 132 1.59 34.76 9.66
CA PHE A 132 1.22 33.35 9.74
C PHE A 132 2.44 32.43 9.77
N THR A 133 2.31 31.30 10.46
CA THR A 133 3.21 30.17 10.24
C THR A 133 2.80 29.44 8.97
N THR A 134 3.77 29.08 8.12
CA THR A 134 3.53 28.31 6.90
C THR A 134 2.73 27.04 7.17
N ILE A 135 1.78 26.74 6.28
CA ILE A 135 0.91 25.57 6.38
C ILE A 135 1.24 24.65 5.21
N ASP A 136 1.71 23.43 5.48
CA ASP A 136 2.00 22.48 4.39
C ASP A 136 0.71 21.92 3.76
N ASP A 137 0.78 21.67 2.46
CA ASP A 137 -0.26 20.97 1.70
C ASP A 137 -0.60 19.60 2.33
N LYS A 138 -1.87 19.21 2.21
CA LYS A 138 -2.41 18.00 2.83
C LYS A 138 -3.13 17.14 1.80
N VAL A 139 -2.86 15.83 1.84
CA VAL A 139 -3.61 14.80 1.11
C VAL A 139 -4.17 13.82 2.14
N LYS A 140 -5.49 13.60 2.14
CA LYS A 140 -6.20 12.80 3.14
C LYS A 140 -7.31 11.95 2.54
N CYS A 141 -7.69 10.89 3.26
CA CYS A 141 -8.79 10.01 2.89
C CYS A 141 -10.08 10.47 3.57
N ASP A 142 -11.16 10.55 2.80
CA ASP A 142 -12.56 10.83 3.17
C ASP A 142 -12.84 12.20 3.81
N SER A 143 -12.02 12.62 4.78
CA SER A 143 -12.17 13.87 5.50
C SER A 143 -10.86 14.43 6.05
N TYR A 144 -10.89 15.71 6.42
CA TYR A 144 -9.80 16.38 7.12
C TYR A 144 -10.34 17.40 8.13
N VAL A 145 -9.83 17.36 9.36
CA VAL A 145 -10.15 18.34 10.39
C VAL A 145 -9.19 19.52 10.27
N LEU A 146 -9.74 20.72 10.12
CA LEU A 146 -8.94 21.94 9.96
C LEU A 146 -8.16 22.24 11.24
N PRO A 147 -6.82 22.36 11.18
CA PRO A 147 -5.99 22.52 12.36
C PRO A 147 -6.11 23.92 12.96
N ALA A 148 -5.49 24.12 14.13
CA ALA A 148 -5.35 25.46 14.69
C ALA A 148 -4.48 26.34 13.81
N ILE A 149 -4.88 27.60 13.67
CA ILE A 149 -4.13 28.63 12.94
C ILE A 149 -3.09 29.23 13.90
N SER A 150 -1.82 29.26 13.50
CA SER A 150 -0.71 29.79 14.30
C SER A 150 0.06 30.88 13.57
N GLY A 151 0.73 31.73 14.34
CA GLY A 151 1.45 32.90 13.85
C GLY A 151 1.80 33.87 14.98
N THR A 152 2.38 35.00 14.63
CA THR A 152 2.66 36.10 15.56
C THR A 152 1.82 37.33 15.17
N GLY A 153 1.39 38.12 16.15
CA GLY A 153 0.58 39.31 15.89
C GLY A 153 -0.84 39.04 15.35
N LEU A 154 -1.32 37.79 15.46
CA LEU A 154 -2.62 37.37 14.93
C LEU A 154 -3.79 37.76 15.85
N ASN A 155 -4.91 38.16 15.24
CA ASN A 155 -6.18 38.36 15.93
C ASN A 155 -6.83 37.02 16.33
N SER A 156 -7.75 37.07 17.31
CA SER A 156 -8.56 35.92 17.70
C SER A 156 -9.69 35.65 16.72
N GLY A 157 -10.10 34.38 16.57
CA GLY A 157 -11.29 34.01 15.79
C GLY A 157 -11.05 33.88 14.29
N LEU A 158 -9.81 33.63 13.88
CA LEU A 158 -9.45 33.38 12.48
C LEU A 158 -10.08 32.08 11.96
N GLN A 159 -10.30 32.05 10.65
CA GLN A 159 -11.02 31.01 9.92
C GLN A 159 -10.27 30.69 8.62
N TYR A 160 -10.54 29.50 8.07
CA TYR A 160 -10.12 29.12 6.74
C TYR A 160 -11.16 29.56 5.72
N ASN A 161 -10.73 30.10 4.60
CA ASN A 161 -11.58 30.71 3.60
C ASN A 161 -11.31 30.10 2.22
N THR A 162 -12.33 29.99 1.38
CA THR A 162 -12.17 29.43 0.01
C THR A 162 -11.69 30.46 -1.01
N ALA A 163 -11.43 31.71 -0.61
CA ALA A 163 -10.88 32.74 -1.46
C ALA A 163 -9.98 33.71 -0.66
N VAL A 164 -9.09 34.37 -1.39
CA VAL A 164 -8.16 35.39 -0.88
C VAL A 164 -8.87 36.53 -0.14
N ASN A 165 -8.13 37.23 0.70
CA ASN A 165 -8.53 38.34 1.54
C ASN A 165 -9.73 38.01 2.46
N GLY A 166 -9.80 36.76 2.94
CA GLY A 166 -10.91 36.28 3.78
C GLY A 166 -12.25 36.20 3.04
N GLY A 167 -12.23 36.01 1.72
CA GLY A 167 -13.43 35.90 0.90
C GLY A 167 -13.97 34.47 0.77
N GLY A 168 -15.16 34.34 0.17
CA GLY A 168 -15.76 33.04 -0.11
C GLY A 168 -16.45 32.41 1.10
N THR A 169 -16.45 31.07 1.16
CA THR A 169 -17.02 30.31 2.27
C THR A 169 -15.99 30.20 3.38
N ALA A 170 -16.41 30.47 4.62
CA ALA A 170 -15.55 30.40 5.78
C ALA A 170 -15.80 29.13 6.61
N TYR A 171 -14.73 28.53 7.09
CA TYR A 171 -14.72 27.34 7.94
C TYR A 171 -13.95 27.63 9.23
N ALA A 172 -14.52 27.22 10.35
CA ALA A 172 -13.90 27.38 11.65
C ALA A 172 -12.75 26.38 11.84
N VAL A 173 -11.79 26.77 12.69
CA VAL A 173 -10.81 25.81 13.23
C VAL A 173 -11.55 24.65 13.90
N GLY A 174 -11.17 23.43 13.55
CA GLY A 174 -11.81 22.20 14.02
C GLY A 174 -12.99 21.71 13.18
N ASP A 175 -13.42 22.46 12.15
CA ASP A 175 -14.40 21.94 11.19
C ASP A 175 -13.81 20.77 10.41
N THR A 176 -14.66 19.78 10.13
CA THR A 176 -14.32 18.62 9.30
C THR A 176 -14.76 18.89 7.87
N ILE A 177 -13.80 18.99 6.96
CA ILE A 177 -14.03 19.00 5.51
C ILE A 177 -14.16 17.54 5.05
N ASN A 178 -15.25 17.20 4.40
CA ASN A 178 -15.51 15.89 3.79
C ASN A 178 -15.32 15.96 2.28
N TYR A 179 -15.11 14.82 1.63
CA TYR A 179 -14.95 14.77 0.18
C TYR A 179 -16.08 15.51 -0.57
N ALA A 180 -17.33 15.32 -0.14
CA ALA A 180 -18.51 15.89 -0.79
C ALA A 180 -18.65 17.43 -0.66
N ASP A 181 -17.86 18.07 0.20
CA ASP A 181 -17.97 19.52 0.43
C ASP A 181 -17.41 20.34 -0.74
N PHE A 182 -16.60 19.73 -1.61
CA PHE A 182 -16.05 20.33 -2.81
C PHE A 182 -16.26 19.45 -4.04
N THR A 183 -16.51 20.06 -5.20
CA THR A 183 -16.72 19.32 -6.46
C THR A 183 -15.42 18.93 -7.16
N THR A 184 -14.31 19.58 -6.79
CA THR A 184 -13.00 19.42 -7.43
C THR A 184 -11.90 19.53 -6.38
N TYR A 185 -10.91 18.65 -6.46
CA TYR A 185 -9.68 18.70 -5.67
C TYR A 185 -8.45 18.76 -6.60
N PRO A 186 -7.31 19.34 -6.17
CA PRO A 186 -7.09 20.02 -4.88
C PRO A 186 -7.93 21.29 -4.73
N VAL A 187 -8.22 21.67 -3.48
CA VAL A 187 -8.81 22.96 -3.11
C VAL A 187 -7.80 23.78 -2.33
N THR A 188 -7.70 25.08 -2.61
CA THR A 188 -6.85 26.00 -1.84
C THR A 188 -7.67 26.67 -0.74
N LEU A 189 -7.19 26.58 0.50
CA LEU A 189 -7.78 27.27 1.65
C LEU A 189 -6.84 28.36 2.14
N TYR A 190 -7.40 29.54 2.38
CA TYR A 190 -6.69 30.77 2.77
C TYR A 190 -6.98 31.13 4.23
N VAL A 191 -5.98 31.60 4.95
CA VAL A 191 -6.14 32.30 6.23
C VAL A 191 -5.68 33.73 6.03
N TYR A 192 -6.48 34.68 6.49
CA TYR A 192 -6.26 36.11 6.28
C TYR A 192 -6.46 36.83 7.60
N ASP A 193 -5.53 37.73 7.95
CA ASP A 193 -5.68 38.59 9.12
C ASP A 193 -5.33 40.04 8.79
N GLN A 194 -5.97 40.96 9.53
CA GLN A 194 -5.77 42.39 9.38
C GLN A 194 -5.91 43.15 10.71
N THR A 195 -5.06 44.15 10.91
CA THR A 195 -5.08 44.98 12.14
C THR A 195 -6.24 45.97 12.21
N GLY A 196 -6.80 46.34 11.07
CA GLY A 196 -7.78 47.43 10.97
C GLY A 196 -7.17 48.82 11.17
N GLY A 197 -7.87 49.84 10.65
CA GLY A 197 -7.46 51.24 10.73
C GLY A 197 -6.36 51.63 9.73
N THR A 198 -5.65 52.74 10.01
CA THR A 198 -4.62 53.31 9.13
C THR A 198 -3.23 53.30 9.80
N PRO A 199 -2.18 52.75 9.16
CA PRO A 199 -2.27 51.80 8.04
C PRO A 199 -2.94 50.49 8.49
N ASN A 200 -3.54 49.78 7.53
CA ASN A 200 -4.09 48.45 7.75
C ASN A 200 -3.00 47.43 7.42
N CYS A 201 -2.39 46.85 8.44
CA CYS A 201 -1.43 45.76 8.25
C CYS A 201 -2.20 44.47 8.00
N THR A 202 -1.86 43.76 6.93
CA THR A 202 -2.53 42.52 6.51
C THR A 202 -1.50 41.44 6.24
N ASP A 203 -1.88 40.19 6.48
CA ASP A 203 -1.10 39.02 6.10
C ASP A 203 -2.04 37.91 5.62
N GLU A 204 -1.54 37.05 4.75
CA GLU A 204 -2.29 35.93 4.17
C GLU A 204 -1.38 34.73 3.94
N GLU A 205 -1.91 33.55 4.26
CA GLU A 205 -1.25 32.26 4.01
C GLU A 205 -2.28 31.29 3.42
N SER A 206 -1.81 30.27 2.69
CA SER A 206 -2.70 29.27 2.09
C SER A 206 -2.03 27.91 1.97
N PHE A 207 -2.83 26.86 1.88
CA PHE A 207 -2.37 25.51 1.55
C PHE A 207 -3.34 24.80 0.61
N GLU A 208 -2.85 23.82 -0.13
CA GLU A 208 -3.67 22.91 -0.93
C GLU A 208 -4.13 21.71 -0.09
N LEU A 209 -5.44 21.46 -0.10
CA LEU A 209 -6.07 20.28 0.48
C LEU A 209 -6.58 19.38 -0.65
N THR A 210 -6.18 18.11 -0.63
CA THR A 210 -6.74 17.05 -1.46
C THR A 210 -7.41 16.02 -0.56
N ILE A 211 -8.71 15.81 -0.73
CA ILE A 211 -9.43 14.70 -0.11
C ILE A 211 -9.70 13.66 -1.20
N VAL A 212 -9.35 12.40 -0.93
CA VAL A 212 -9.59 11.26 -1.81
C VAL A 212 -10.62 10.36 -1.14
N GLN A 213 -11.61 9.86 -1.88
CA GLN A 213 -12.54 8.86 -1.31
C GLN A 213 -11.82 7.53 -1.16
N THR A 214 -11.99 6.88 -0.02
CA THR A 214 -11.56 5.50 0.17
C THR A 214 -12.32 4.59 -0.80
N PRO A 215 -11.65 3.62 -1.46
CA PRO A 215 -12.33 2.66 -2.31
C PRO A 215 -13.24 1.78 -1.47
N VAL A 216 -14.30 1.27 -2.08
CA VAL A 216 -15.22 0.33 -1.44
C VAL A 216 -15.28 -0.92 -2.30
N ILE A 217 -14.88 -2.06 -1.76
CA ILE A 217 -15.01 -3.37 -2.42
C ILE A 217 -16.31 -4.02 -1.97
N THR A 218 -17.05 -4.61 -2.91
CA THR A 218 -18.20 -5.46 -2.58
C THR A 218 -17.68 -6.82 -2.14
N PRO A 219 -18.02 -7.31 -0.93
CA PRO A 219 -17.53 -8.59 -0.44
C PRO A 219 -17.89 -9.74 -1.40
N LEU A 220 -16.91 -10.58 -1.71
CA LEU A 220 -17.12 -11.80 -2.48
C LEU A 220 -17.43 -12.95 -1.51
N ALA A 221 -18.46 -13.74 -1.81
CA ALA A 221 -18.76 -14.93 -1.02
C ALA A 221 -17.66 -16.00 -1.20
N ASN A 222 -17.53 -16.92 -0.24
CA ASN A 222 -16.63 -18.07 -0.38
C ASN A 222 -16.90 -18.86 -1.67
N GLN A 223 -15.84 -19.29 -2.33
CA GLN A 223 -15.87 -19.93 -3.65
C GLN A 223 -15.47 -21.40 -3.55
N THR A 224 -16.09 -22.23 -4.39
CA THR A 224 -15.70 -23.63 -4.57
C THR A 224 -15.71 -23.97 -6.05
N ALA A 225 -14.57 -24.45 -6.56
CA ALA A 225 -14.36 -24.73 -7.98
C ALA A 225 -13.93 -26.19 -8.20
N CYS A 226 -13.99 -26.61 -9.46
CA CYS A 226 -13.51 -27.91 -9.91
C CYS A 226 -12.40 -27.73 -10.94
N GLU A 227 -11.27 -28.40 -10.73
CA GLU A 227 -10.00 -28.29 -11.48
C GLU A 227 -9.33 -26.92 -11.36
N THR A 228 -10.03 -25.87 -11.81
CA THR A 228 -9.48 -24.52 -11.91
C THR A 228 -10.48 -23.49 -11.41
N PHE A 229 -9.96 -22.38 -10.91
CA PHE A 229 -10.74 -21.20 -10.52
C PHE A 229 -10.28 -20.01 -11.34
N THR A 230 -11.23 -19.27 -11.93
CA THR A 230 -10.97 -18.01 -12.62
C THR A 230 -11.38 -16.86 -11.73
N PHE A 231 -10.46 -15.93 -11.46
CA PHE A 231 -10.73 -14.77 -10.61
C PHE A 231 -11.81 -13.87 -11.23
N PRO A 232 -12.94 -13.63 -10.54
CA PRO A 232 -14.04 -12.84 -11.08
C PRO A 232 -13.69 -11.35 -11.11
N ILE A 233 -14.56 -10.54 -11.74
CA ILE A 233 -14.44 -9.08 -11.73
C ILE A 233 -14.61 -8.56 -10.30
N ILE A 234 -13.71 -7.68 -9.88
CA ILE A 234 -13.82 -6.94 -8.62
C ILE A 234 -14.81 -5.79 -8.82
N VAL A 235 -15.85 -5.73 -8.00
CA VAL A 235 -16.92 -4.72 -8.10
C VAL A 235 -17.00 -3.89 -6.83
N GLY A 236 -17.33 -2.61 -6.96
CA GLY A 236 -17.20 -1.66 -5.87
C GLY A 236 -17.45 -0.22 -6.30
N ALA A 237 -17.17 0.72 -5.39
CA ALA A 237 -17.21 2.15 -5.64
C ALA A 237 -15.81 2.76 -5.46
N ASN A 238 -15.50 3.81 -6.22
CA ASN A 238 -14.22 4.54 -6.14
C ASN A 238 -12.95 3.68 -6.30
N LEU A 239 -13.07 2.56 -7.02
CA LEU A 239 -11.98 1.63 -7.29
C LEU A 239 -10.84 2.30 -8.10
N SER A 240 -9.59 2.06 -7.71
CA SER A 240 -8.38 2.72 -8.25
C SER A 240 -7.92 2.23 -9.64
N THR A 241 -8.61 1.25 -10.23
CA THR A 241 -8.24 0.40 -11.37
C THR A 241 -7.05 -0.53 -11.16
N ASN A 242 -6.47 -0.57 -9.95
CA ASN A 242 -5.33 -1.42 -9.59
C ASN A 242 -5.69 -2.52 -8.60
N GLU A 243 -6.98 -2.78 -8.41
CA GLU A 243 -7.50 -3.80 -7.50
C GLU A 243 -6.98 -5.18 -7.90
N LYS A 244 -6.58 -5.99 -6.93
CA LYS A 244 -6.11 -7.36 -7.15
C LYS A 244 -6.51 -8.28 -6.02
N TYR A 245 -6.34 -9.58 -6.27
CA TYR A 245 -6.43 -10.62 -5.27
C TYR A 245 -5.04 -10.94 -4.73
N TYR A 246 -4.94 -11.24 -3.44
CA TYR A 246 -3.69 -11.48 -2.73
C TYR A 246 -3.80 -12.67 -1.79
N THR A 247 -2.67 -13.34 -1.54
CA THR A 247 -2.62 -14.46 -0.58
C THR A 247 -2.35 -14.02 0.87
N GLU A 248 -1.98 -12.76 1.09
CA GLU A 248 -1.78 -12.19 2.43
C GLU A 248 -2.41 -10.79 2.57
N THR A 249 -2.64 -10.37 3.82
CA THR A 249 -3.22 -9.05 4.16
C THR A 249 -2.37 -7.88 3.65
N ASN A 250 -3.01 -6.72 3.47
CA ASN A 250 -2.42 -5.45 3.03
C ASN A 250 -1.75 -5.54 1.65
N GLY A 251 -2.29 -6.36 0.75
CA GLY A 251 -1.73 -6.56 -0.59
C GLY A 251 -0.38 -7.29 -0.59
N GLY A 252 -0.16 -8.17 0.40
CA GLY A 252 1.04 -9.00 0.53
C GLY A 252 0.95 -10.33 -0.21
N GLY A 253 2.04 -11.09 -0.20
CA GLY A 253 2.10 -12.41 -0.83
C GLY A 253 2.05 -12.40 -2.35
N ASP A 254 1.52 -13.48 -2.93
CA ASP A 254 1.29 -13.62 -4.36
C ASP A 254 0.03 -12.85 -4.76
N SER A 255 0.05 -12.27 -5.96
CA SER A 255 -1.06 -11.45 -6.47
C SER A 255 -1.65 -12.01 -7.75
N TYR A 256 -2.97 -11.96 -7.89
CA TYR A 256 -3.69 -12.39 -9.08
C TYR A 256 -4.60 -11.29 -9.62
N ILE A 257 -4.77 -11.25 -10.94
CA ILE A 257 -5.62 -10.28 -11.62
C ILE A 257 -6.96 -10.90 -12.04
N VAL A 258 -7.94 -10.03 -12.32
CA VAL A 258 -9.23 -10.45 -12.89
C VAL A 258 -9.03 -11.27 -14.17
N GLY A 259 -9.69 -12.43 -14.25
CA GLY A 259 -9.62 -13.35 -15.39
C GLY A 259 -8.43 -14.30 -15.38
N GLU A 260 -7.49 -14.15 -14.44
CA GLU A 260 -6.43 -15.13 -14.21
C GLU A 260 -7.01 -16.45 -13.68
N THR A 261 -6.35 -17.56 -13.99
CA THR A 261 -6.78 -18.90 -13.62
C THR A 261 -5.74 -19.59 -12.76
N VAL A 262 -6.18 -20.20 -11.66
CA VAL A 262 -5.35 -21.02 -10.76
C VAL A 262 -5.95 -22.42 -10.62
N ASP A 263 -5.12 -23.39 -10.28
CA ASP A 263 -5.48 -24.79 -10.07
C ASP A 263 -5.13 -25.29 -8.66
N TYR A 264 -5.39 -26.58 -8.40
CA TYR A 264 -5.15 -27.17 -7.09
C TYR A 264 -3.69 -27.04 -6.61
N ALA A 265 -2.73 -27.17 -7.52
CA ALA A 265 -1.30 -27.23 -7.23
C ALA A 265 -0.67 -25.86 -6.95
N ASP A 266 -1.35 -24.77 -7.32
CA ASP A 266 -0.88 -23.40 -7.04
C ASP A 266 -0.89 -23.06 -5.54
N PHE A 267 -1.61 -23.83 -4.72
CA PHE A 267 -1.72 -23.58 -3.28
C PHE A 267 -1.31 -24.79 -2.44
N SER A 268 -0.63 -24.53 -1.33
CA SER A 268 -0.15 -25.59 -0.42
C SER A 268 -1.11 -25.91 0.74
N ILE A 269 -2.09 -25.05 1.00
CA ILE A 269 -3.02 -25.16 2.13
C ILE A 269 -4.44 -24.84 1.64
N TYR A 270 -5.41 -25.68 2.02
CA TYR A 270 -6.83 -25.49 1.74
C TYR A 270 -7.68 -25.52 3.02
N PRO A 271 -8.77 -24.72 3.11
CA PRO A 271 -9.17 -23.68 2.16
C PRO A 271 -8.15 -22.53 2.09
N VAL A 272 -8.01 -21.92 0.91
CA VAL A 272 -7.13 -20.76 0.70
C VAL A 272 -7.89 -19.51 1.13
N THR A 273 -7.33 -18.70 2.03
CA THR A 273 -7.87 -17.38 2.33
C THR A 273 -7.26 -16.37 1.36
N LEU A 274 -8.11 -15.68 0.58
CA LEU A 274 -7.70 -14.66 -0.37
C LEU A 274 -8.23 -13.29 0.05
N TYR A 275 -7.43 -12.27 -0.23
CA TYR A 275 -7.69 -10.87 0.10
C TYR A 275 -7.90 -10.08 -1.19
N ILE A 276 -9.03 -9.40 -1.32
CA ILE A 276 -9.28 -8.43 -2.38
C ILE A 276 -8.83 -7.09 -1.84
N TYR A 277 -7.79 -6.51 -2.43
CA TYR A 277 -7.16 -5.30 -1.93
C TYR A 277 -7.12 -4.23 -3.01
N ASP A 278 -7.43 -3.00 -2.61
CA ASP A 278 -7.30 -1.81 -3.43
C ASP A 278 -6.64 -0.68 -2.66
N THR A 279 -5.87 0.15 -3.37
CA THR A 279 -5.26 1.36 -2.84
C THR A 279 -5.36 2.49 -3.86
N THR A 280 -5.79 3.66 -3.42
CA THR A 280 -5.72 4.86 -4.25
C THR A 280 -4.25 5.27 -4.39
N GLY A 281 -3.70 5.19 -5.59
CA GLY A 281 -2.35 5.69 -5.87
C GLY A 281 -2.18 7.16 -5.48
N GLY A 282 -0.99 7.54 -5.01
CA GLY A 282 -0.66 8.91 -4.59
C GLY A 282 -0.33 9.04 -3.10
N ASN A 283 -0.21 10.27 -2.62
CA ASN A 283 0.29 10.59 -1.26
C ASN A 283 -0.69 10.26 -0.13
N SER A 284 -1.97 10.00 -0.40
CA SER A 284 -2.98 9.67 0.63
C SER A 284 -3.05 8.19 1.00
N ASN A 285 -2.59 7.28 0.12
CA ASN A 285 -2.59 5.82 0.31
C ASN A 285 -3.88 5.31 1.02
N CYS A 286 -5.06 5.66 0.49
CA CYS A 286 -6.34 5.18 1.01
C CYS A 286 -6.54 3.74 0.59
N THR A 287 -6.76 2.84 1.54
CA THR A 287 -6.79 1.40 1.29
C THR A 287 -8.12 0.79 1.71
N VAL A 288 -8.50 -0.29 1.04
CA VAL A 288 -9.62 -1.15 1.43
C VAL A 288 -9.23 -2.61 1.20
N GLU A 289 -9.74 -3.49 2.05
CA GLU A 289 -9.50 -4.93 1.97
C GLU A 289 -10.76 -5.71 2.34
N GLU A 290 -11.08 -6.73 1.55
CA GLU A 290 -12.11 -7.72 1.81
C GLU A 290 -11.53 -9.12 1.66
N THR A 291 -12.19 -10.14 2.23
CA THR A 291 -11.65 -11.51 2.19
C THR A 291 -12.70 -12.54 1.82
N PHE A 292 -12.24 -13.65 1.25
CA PHE A 292 -13.05 -14.83 0.99
C PHE A 292 -12.20 -16.11 1.04
N GLU A 293 -12.85 -17.26 1.24
CA GLU A 293 -12.20 -18.55 1.16
C GLU A 293 -12.41 -19.21 -0.21
N LEU A 294 -11.36 -19.84 -0.74
CA LEU A 294 -11.38 -20.61 -1.98
C LEU A 294 -11.04 -22.08 -1.72
N ILE A 295 -11.87 -22.97 -2.25
CA ILE A 295 -11.61 -24.40 -2.36
C ILE A 295 -11.59 -24.79 -3.83
N ILE A 296 -10.50 -25.39 -4.30
CA ILE A 296 -10.44 -26.01 -5.62
C ILE A 296 -10.44 -27.52 -5.39
N ASN A 297 -11.41 -28.24 -5.95
CA ASN A 297 -11.43 -29.70 -5.91
C ASN A 297 -10.76 -30.25 -7.17
N GLN A 298 -10.16 -31.42 -7.06
CA GLN A 298 -9.66 -32.18 -8.20
C GLN A 298 -10.67 -33.28 -8.55
N THR A 299 -10.80 -33.56 -9.84
CA THR A 299 -11.59 -34.67 -10.34
C THR A 299 -10.93 -35.96 -9.84
N PRO A 300 -11.72 -36.85 -9.20
CA PRO A 300 -11.23 -38.17 -8.84
C PRO A 300 -10.69 -38.86 -10.09
N ASP A 301 -9.59 -39.60 -9.97
CA ASP A 301 -9.07 -40.43 -11.06
C ASP A 301 -8.93 -41.86 -10.56
N VAL A 302 -9.58 -42.79 -11.27
CA VAL A 302 -9.60 -44.21 -10.93
C VAL A 302 -9.46 -45.04 -12.21
N VAL A 303 -8.67 -46.10 -12.13
CA VAL A 303 -8.60 -47.12 -13.16
C VAL A 303 -9.32 -48.36 -12.65
N LEU A 304 -10.46 -48.68 -13.25
CA LEU A 304 -11.16 -49.95 -13.04
C LEU A 304 -10.75 -50.90 -14.17
N ALA A 305 -10.26 -52.08 -13.82
CA ALA A 305 -9.93 -53.12 -14.78
C ALA A 305 -11.12 -54.07 -14.93
N ASP A 306 -11.39 -54.49 -16.18
CA ASP A 306 -12.39 -55.51 -16.47
C ASP A 306 -12.09 -56.80 -15.69
N ASP A 307 -13.14 -57.51 -15.31
CA ASP A 307 -13.02 -58.69 -14.47
C ASP A 307 -13.89 -59.85 -14.98
N VAL A 308 -13.52 -61.06 -14.59
CA VAL A 308 -14.22 -62.28 -14.97
C VAL A 308 -14.46 -63.13 -13.73
N PHE A 309 -15.68 -63.63 -13.59
CA PHE A 309 -16.03 -64.58 -12.53
C PHE A 309 -16.60 -65.87 -13.13
N CYS A 310 -16.49 -66.95 -12.37
CA CYS A 310 -17.00 -68.26 -12.77
C CYS A 310 -18.49 -68.41 -12.43
N THR A 311 -19.23 -69.23 -13.17
CA THR A 311 -20.65 -69.45 -12.88
C THR A 311 -20.88 -69.88 -11.43
N GLY A 312 -21.68 -69.08 -10.71
CA GLY A 312 -21.98 -69.29 -9.28
C GLY A 312 -21.06 -68.53 -8.31
N ASP A 313 -19.98 -67.93 -8.79
CA ASP A 313 -19.08 -67.07 -8.02
C ASP A 313 -19.46 -65.58 -8.12
N SER A 314 -18.63 -64.71 -7.55
CA SER A 314 -18.79 -63.26 -7.55
C SER A 314 -17.44 -62.58 -7.55
N VAL A 315 -17.41 -61.32 -7.98
CA VAL A 315 -16.21 -60.48 -7.94
C VAL A 315 -16.42 -59.19 -7.15
N VAL A 316 -15.35 -58.65 -6.59
CA VAL A 316 -15.37 -57.38 -5.84
C VAL A 316 -14.81 -56.27 -6.71
N LEU A 317 -15.66 -55.35 -7.14
CA LEU A 317 -15.26 -54.14 -7.83
C LEU A 317 -14.85 -53.09 -6.80
N ASN A 318 -13.63 -52.58 -6.92
CA ASN A 318 -13.05 -51.66 -5.94
C ASN A 318 -12.62 -50.34 -6.58
N ALA A 319 -13.25 -49.24 -6.17
CA ALA A 319 -12.94 -47.88 -6.60
C ALA A 319 -12.09 -47.10 -5.58
N THR A 320 -11.31 -47.76 -4.71
CA THR A 320 -10.49 -47.08 -3.67
C THR A 320 -9.09 -46.65 -4.14
N ASN A 321 -8.59 -47.18 -5.26
CA ASN A 321 -7.26 -46.83 -5.80
C ASN A 321 -7.33 -45.51 -6.58
N LEU A 322 -7.61 -44.44 -5.84
CA LEU A 322 -7.90 -43.12 -6.40
C LEU A 322 -6.67 -42.23 -6.40
N ALA A 323 -6.34 -41.66 -7.55
CA ALA A 323 -5.70 -40.35 -7.56
C ALA A 323 -6.77 -39.29 -7.23
N ASN A 324 -6.38 -38.26 -6.47
CA ASN A 324 -7.20 -37.11 -6.08
C ASN A 324 -8.42 -37.37 -5.17
N GLY A 325 -8.65 -38.63 -4.76
CA GLY A 325 -9.65 -39.03 -3.76
C GLY A 325 -11.11 -38.77 -4.18
N ALA A 326 -12.04 -39.46 -3.52
CA ALA A 326 -13.47 -39.24 -3.71
C ALA A 326 -14.15 -39.16 -2.33
N THR A 327 -15.05 -38.20 -2.20
CA THR A 327 -15.88 -37.99 -1.01
C THR A 327 -17.14 -38.86 -1.01
N THR A 328 -17.72 -39.12 -2.19
CA THR A 328 -18.91 -39.98 -2.34
C THR A 328 -18.83 -40.84 -3.60
N TYR A 329 -19.60 -41.94 -3.58
CA TYR A 329 -19.66 -42.97 -4.62
C TYR A 329 -21.13 -43.24 -4.96
N LEU A 330 -21.42 -43.50 -6.23
CA LEU A 330 -22.73 -43.97 -6.68
C LEU A 330 -22.56 -44.98 -7.81
N TRP A 331 -22.81 -46.25 -7.52
CA TRP A 331 -22.77 -47.33 -8.50
C TRP A 331 -24.08 -47.44 -9.28
N SER A 332 -24.03 -48.00 -10.49
CA SER A 332 -25.22 -48.32 -11.29
C SER A 332 -26.19 -49.29 -10.62
N THR A 333 -25.74 -49.99 -9.58
CA THR A 333 -26.55 -50.83 -8.68
C THR A 333 -27.36 -50.03 -7.65
N GLY A 334 -27.05 -48.75 -7.46
CA GLY A 334 -27.61 -47.88 -6.40
C GLY A 334 -26.80 -47.87 -5.10
N GLU A 335 -25.73 -48.68 -5.01
CA GLU A 335 -24.85 -48.71 -3.84
C GLU A 335 -23.94 -47.46 -3.78
N THR A 336 -23.58 -47.04 -2.57
CA THR A 336 -22.75 -45.83 -2.33
C THR A 336 -21.44 -46.11 -1.60
N THR A 337 -21.03 -47.37 -1.57
CA THR A 337 -19.78 -47.82 -0.92
C THR A 337 -18.59 -47.73 -1.89
N PRO A 338 -17.35 -47.59 -1.38
CA PRO A 338 -16.15 -47.57 -2.23
C PRO A 338 -15.89 -48.86 -3.02
N SER A 339 -16.53 -49.97 -2.62
CA SER A 339 -16.51 -51.24 -3.34
C SER A 339 -17.88 -51.91 -3.33
N ILE A 340 -18.15 -52.74 -4.35
CA ILE A 340 -19.35 -53.56 -4.46
C ILE A 340 -18.98 -54.99 -4.83
N THR A 341 -19.82 -55.96 -4.45
CA THR A 341 -19.69 -57.36 -4.89
C THR A 341 -20.78 -57.66 -5.89
N VAL A 342 -20.40 -58.19 -7.05
CA VAL A 342 -21.32 -58.47 -8.17
C VAL A 342 -21.18 -59.91 -8.64
N SER A 343 -22.29 -60.54 -8.99
CA SER A 343 -22.37 -61.94 -9.43
C SER A 343 -23.15 -62.12 -10.73
N ILE A 344 -23.38 -61.02 -11.46
CA ILE A 344 -24.08 -61.00 -12.74
C ILE A 344 -23.16 -60.34 -13.75
N ALA A 345 -22.96 -60.97 -14.91
CA ALA A 345 -22.19 -60.37 -16.00
C ALA A 345 -22.92 -59.11 -16.51
N ASN A 346 -22.26 -57.96 -16.43
CA ASN A 346 -22.78 -56.68 -16.87
C ASN A 346 -21.68 -55.62 -16.90
N VAL A 347 -22.00 -54.46 -17.47
CA VAL A 347 -21.19 -53.25 -17.31
C VAL A 347 -21.66 -52.50 -16.06
N TYR A 348 -20.74 -52.29 -15.12
CA TYR A 348 -21.00 -51.56 -13.89
C TYR A 348 -20.38 -50.17 -13.98
N ALA A 349 -21.21 -49.13 -13.88
CA ALA A 349 -20.75 -47.75 -13.86
C ALA A 349 -20.66 -47.24 -12.42
N VAL A 350 -19.70 -46.36 -12.15
CA VAL A 350 -19.56 -45.64 -10.87
C VAL A 350 -19.37 -44.16 -11.14
N THR A 351 -20.15 -43.34 -10.44
CA THR A 351 -19.93 -41.90 -10.33
C THR A 351 -19.20 -41.60 -9.02
N LEU A 352 -18.00 -41.06 -9.13
CA LEU A 352 -17.17 -40.60 -8.02
C LEU A 352 -17.29 -39.09 -7.90
N THR A 353 -17.45 -38.56 -6.68
CA THR A 353 -17.55 -37.12 -6.45
C THR A 353 -16.56 -36.65 -5.41
N SER A 354 -15.81 -35.58 -5.71
CA SER A 354 -14.94 -34.86 -4.77
C SER A 354 -15.35 -33.39 -4.73
N GLY A 355 -16.06 -32.99 -3.68
CA GLY A 355 -16.66 -31.65 -3.58
C GLY A 355 -17.60 -31.38 -4.75
N THR A 356 -17.21 -30.47 -5.65
CA THR A 356 -17.96 -30.11 -6.87
C THR A 356 -17.54 -30.87 -8.12
N CYS A 357 -16.46 -31.67 -8.07
CA CYS A 357 -15.97 -32.45 -9.20
C CYS A 357 -16.59 -33.85 -9.24
N THR A 358 -16.87 -34.35 -10.44
CA THR A 358 -17.39 -35.70 -10.66
C THR A 358 -16.65 -36.43 -11.76
N LEU A 359 -16.31 -37.71 -11.54
CA LEU A 359 -15.85 -38.64 -12.58
C LEU A 359 -16.91 -39.73 -12.76
N ASN A 360 -17.27 -40.04 -14.01
CA ASN A 360 -18.07 -41.22 -14.34
C ASN A 360 -17.21 -42.19 -15.13
N THR A 361 -17.10 -43.43 -14.65
CA THR A 361 -16.35 -44.50 -15.31
C THR A 361 -17.09 -45.82 -15.18
N SER A 362 -16.69 -46.82 -15.97
CA SER A 362 -17.33 -48.14 -15.97
C SER A 362 -16.32 -49.26 -16.13
N VAL A 363 -16.73 -50.44 -15.70
CA VAL A 363 -15.98 -51.68 -15.81
C VAL A 363 -16.87 -52.77 -16.40
N GLU A 364 -16.33 -53.59 -17.31
CA GLU A 364 -17.02 -54.75 -17.83
C GLU A 364 -16.74 -55.97 -16.94
N VAL A 365 -17.80 -56.64 -16.50
CA VAL A 365 -17.70 -57.91 -15.80
C VAL A 365 -18.32 -59.00 -16.66
N THR A 366 -17.55 -60.03 -16.95
CA THR A 366 -17.99 -61.18 -17.75
C THR A 366 -18.11 -62.45 -16.91
N GLU A 367 -19.03 -63.33 -17.28
CA GLU A 367 -19.19 -64.65 -16.66
C GLU A 367 -18.53 -65.71 -17.54
N ASN A 368 -17.57 -66.46 -16.99
CA ASN A 368 -16.93 -67.59 -17.66
C ASN A 368 -17.63 -68.90 -17.30
N MET A 369 -18.42 -69.42 -18.24
CA MET A 369 -19.12 -70.71 -18.11
C MET A 369 -18.20 -71.94 -18.15
N ASN A 370 -16.93 -71.77 -18.55
CA ASN A 370 -15.96 -72.87 -18.71
C ASN A 370 -15.00 -73.04 -17.51
N CYS A 371 -15.32 -72.46 -16.35
CA CYS A 371 -14.54 -72.66 -15.11
C CYS A 371 -14.74 -74.04 -14.46
N ILE A 372 -14.81 -75.10 -15.25
CA ILE A 372 -15.00 -76.45 -14.75
C ILE A 372 -13.61 -77.10 -14.68
N ILE A 373 -13.27 -77.68 -13.53
CA ILE A 373 -12.18 -78.65 -13.46
C ILE A 373 -12.77 -80.01 -13.90
N PRO A 374 -12.34 -80.57 -15.05
CA PRO A 374 -12.97 -81.78 -15.57
C PRO A 374 -12.90 -82.94 -14.58
N SER A 375 -14.02 -83.59 -14.28
CA SER A 375 -14.00 -84.80 -13.43
C SER A 375 -13.56 -86.05 -14.20
N GLY A 376 -13.37 -85.96 -15.52
CA GLY A 376 -12.85 -87.04 -16.33
C GLY A 376 -12.36 -86.60 -17.70
N ILE A 377 -11.54 -87.44 -18.31
CA ILE A 377 -11.03 -87.31 -19.68
C ILE A 377 -11.26 -88.61 -20.44
N SER A 378 -11.45 -88.51 -21.75
CA SER A 378 -11.58 -89.64 -22.68
C SER A 378 -10.55 -89.53 -23.81
N PRO A 379 -9.27 -89.86 -23.58
CA PRO A 379 -8.22 -89.72 -24.58
C PRO A 379 -8.40 -90.77 -25.69
N ASN A 380 -9.22 -90.47 -26.69
CA ASN A 380 -9.56 -91.32 -27.85
C ASN A 380 -9.33 -90.59 -29.19
N ASN A 381 -8.90 -89.32 -29.13
CA ASN A 381 -8.57 -88.45 -30.24
C ASN A 381 -9.79 -88.10 -31.12
N ASP A 382 -10.98 -88.01 -30.52
CA ASP A 382 -12.20 -87.50 -31.16
C ASP A 382 -12.38 -85.98 -31.06
N GLY A 383 -11.49 -85.31 -30.31
CA GLY A 383 -11.48 -83.87 -30.07
C GLY A 383 -12.29 -83.43 -28.85
N ILE A 384 -12.94 -84.35 -28.13
CA ILE A 384 -13.82 -84.08 -27.00
C ILE A 384 -13.24 -84.71 -25.72
N ASN A 385 -12.95 -83.89 -24.71
CA ASN A 385 -12.40 -84.33 -23.41
C ASN A 385 -11.12 -85.18 -23.53
N ASP A 386 -10.36 -85.04 -24.61
CA ASP A 386 -9.12 -85.80 -24.84
C ASP A 386 -8.02 -85.47 -23.83
N SER A 387 -8.06 -84.26 -23.29
CA SER A 387 -7.11 -83.80 -22.28
C SER A 387 -7.81 -83.15 -21.09
N PHE A 388 -7.09 -83.08 -19.98
CA PHE A 388 -7.54 -82.40 -18.78
C PHE A 388 -7.32 -80.90 -18.96
N ASP A 389 -8.25 -80.25 -19.63
CA ASP A 389 -8.17 -78.82 -19.91
C ASP A 389 -8.59 -78.00 -18.68
N ILE A 390 -7.62 -77.30 -18.12
CA ILE A 390 -7.82 -76.30 -17.07
C ILE A 390 -7.08 -75.02 -17.43
N ALA A 391 -7.01 -74.68 -18.72
CA ALA A 391 -6.24 -73.53 -19.20
C ALA A 391 -6.67 -72.22 -18.52
N TRP A 392 -7.95 -72.12 -18.15
CA TRP A 392 -8.56 -71.00 -17.43
C TRP A 392 -8.01 -70.79 -16.01
N LEU A 393 -7.47 -71.82 -15.35
CA LEU A 393 -6.87 -71.69 -14.01
C LEU A 393 -5.47 -71.07 -14.04
N GLU A 394 -4.86 -70.97 -15.22
CA GLU A 394 -3.46 -70.54 -15.39
C GLU A 394 -2.48 -71.25 -14.44
N ALA A 395 -2.66 -72.56 -14.24
CA ALA A 395 -1.92 -73.35 -13.26
C ALA A 395 -0.40 -73.16 -13.38
N LEU A 396 0.25 -72.80 -12.27
CA LEU A 396 1.70 -72.69 -12.16
C LEU A 396 2.36 -74.07 -12.20
N ASN A 397 1.70 -75.06 -11.60
CA ASN A 397 2.13 -76.45 -11.61
C ASN A 397 0.93 -77.37 -11.38
N ILE A 398 0.95 -78.55 -12.00
CA ILE A 398 0.05 -79.65 -11.66
C ILE A 398 0.86 -80.90 -11.37
N LYS A 399 0.46 -81.62 -10.32
CA LYS A 399 0.96 -82.97 -9.99
C LYS A 399 -0.21 -83.94 -9.97
N MET A 400 -0.07 -85.02 -10.72
CA MET A 400 -1.05 -86.11 -10.78
C MET A 400 -0.53 -87.33 -10.02
N TYR A 401 -1.41 -87.98 -9.25
CA TYR A 401 -1.10 -89.13 -8.42
C TYR A 401 -2.04 -90.30 -8.74
N ASN A 402 -1.52 -91.52 -8.70
CA ASN A 402 -2.35 -92.72 -8.76
C ASN A 402 -3.04 -92.99 -7.40
N ARG A 403 -3.91 -94.01 -7.36
CA ARG A 403 -4.64 -94.41 -6.13
C ARG A 403 -3.77 -94.85 -4.94
N TYR A 404 -2.48 -95.09 -5.16
CA TYR A 404 -1.53 -95.45 -4.11
C TYR A 404 -0.71 -94.26 -3.62
N GLY A 405 -1.01 -93.04 -4.09
CA GLY A 405 -0.30 -91.82 -3.72
C GLY A 405 1.05 -91.64 -4.42
N SER A 406 1.36 -92.44 -5.45
CA SER A 406 2.57 -92.25 -6.26
C SER A 406 2.32 -91.22 -7.36
N LYS A 407 3.23 -90.23 -7.50
CA LYS A 407 3.17 -89.23 -8.58
C LYS A 407 3.38 -89.92 -9.93
N VAL A 408 2.50 -89.65 -10.88
CA VAL A 408 2.54 -90.24 -12.23
C VAL A 408 2.79 -89.20 -13.31
N TYR A 409 2.44 -87.93 -13.08
CA TYR A 409 2.66 -86.84 -14.03
C TYR A 409 2.92 -85.53 -13.29
N GLU A 410 3.78 -84.68 -13.82
CA GLU A 410 3.99 -83.32 -13.35
C GLU A 410 4.29 -82.35 -14.49
N LYS A 411 3.66 -81.17 -14.47
CA LYS A 411 3.90 -80.14 -15.46
C LYS A 411 3.80 -78.75 -14.85
N THR A 412 4.82 -77.93 -15.09
CA THR A 412 4.80 -76.49 -14.80
C THR A 412 4.13 -75.71 -15.92
N ASN A 413 3.50 -74.58 -15.59
CA ASN A 413 2.75 -73.73 -16.50
C ASN A 413 1.69 -74.52 -17.29
N TYR A 414 0.99 -75.42 -16.59
CA TYR A 414 0.03 -76.32 -17.22
C TYR A 414 -1.19 -75.55 -17.73
N ARG A 415 -1.71 -76.00 -18.87
CA ARG A 415 -2.96 -75.52 -19.45
C ARG A 415 -3.89 -76.70 -19.76
N ASN A 416 -3.46 -77.60 -20.63
CA ASN A 416 -4.26 -78.72 -21.12
C ASN A 416 -3.46 -79.91 -21.68
N GLU A 417 -2.20 -80.07 -21.26
CA GLU A 417 -1.24 -80.99 -21.86
C GLU A 417 -1.37 -82.46 -21.41
N TRP A 418 -2.20 -82.76 -20.41
CA TRP A 418 -2.32 -84.11 -19.86
C TRP A 418 -3.49 -84.86 -20.48
N TYR A 419 -3.15 -85.86 -21.30
CA TYR A 419 -4.07 -86.76 -22.01
C TYR A 419 -4.01 -88.19 -21.44
N GLY A 420 -3.77 -88.32 -20.13
CA GLY A 420 -3.75 -89.62 -19.45
C GLY A 420 -2.46 -90.44 -19.62
N VAL A 421 -1.32 -89.76 -19.76
CA VAL A 421 0.01 -90.40 -19.82
C VAL A 421 0.85 -90.05 -18.58
N SER A 422 1.81 -90.90 -18.27
CA SER A 422 2.81 -90.63 -17.22
C SER A 422 3.92 -89.72 -17.73
N ASP A 423 4.74 -89.18 -16.82
CA ASP A 423 5.97 -88.43 -17.18
C ASP A 423 6.94 -89.24 -18.05
N ALA A 424 6.87 -90.57 -17.99
CA ALA A 424 7.65 -91.50 -18.82
C ALA A 424 7.05 -91.71 -20.23
N GLY A 425 5.93 -91.06 -20.55
CA GLY A 425 5.22 -91.21 -21.83
C GLY A 425 4.39 -92.48 -21.95
N HIS A 426 4.31 -93.30 -20.89
CA HIS A 426 3.46 -94.49 -20.90
C HIS A 426 2.02 -94.14 -20.58
N GLU A 427 1.11 -94.76 -21.33
CA GLU A 427 -0.33 -94.73 -21.08
C GLU A 427 -0.66 -95.20 -19.66
N LEU A 428 -1.39 -94.36 -18.94
CA LEU A 428 -1.90 -94.69 -17.62
C LEU A 428 -3.15 -95.57 -17.75
N PRO A 429 -3.35 -96.59 -16.88
CA PRO A 429 -4.56 -97.40 -16.89
C PRO A 429 -5.85 -96.58 -16.67
N VAL A 430 -6.97 -97.11 -17.16
CA VAL A 430 -8.31 -96.59 -16.82
C VAL A 430 -8.50 -96.58 -15.31
N GLY A 431 -8.96 -95.45 -14.78
CA GLY A 431 -9.15 -95.27 -13.35
C GLY A 431 -9.08 -93.82 -12.89
N THR A 432 -9.28 -93.63 -11.58
CA THR A 432 -9.23 -92.32 -10.93
C THR A 432 -7.80 -91.94 -10.56
N TYR A 433 -7.43 -90.72 -10.92
CA TYR A 433 -6.17 -90.06 -10.57
C TYR A 433 -6.49 -88.82 -9.73
N TYR A 434 -5.58 -88.46 -8.84
CA TYR A 434 -5.73 -87.32 -7.94
C TYR A 434 -4.79 -86.21 -8.36
N TYR A 435 -5.26 -84.97 -8.39
CA TYR A 435 -4.44 -83.82 -8.76
C TYR A 435 -4.16 -82.92 -7.56
N VAL A 436 -3.01 -82.25 -7.62
CA VAL A 436 -2.67 -81.08 -6.82
C VAL A 436 -2.27 -79.99 -7.81
N ILE A 437 -3.08 -78.93 -7.91
CA ILE A 437 -2.87 -77.80 -8.82
C ILE A 437 -2.41 -76.61 -7.98
N GLU A 438 -1.25 -76.07 -8.31
CA GLU A 438 -0.70 -74.86 -7.72
C GLU A 438 -1.07 -73.66 -8.61
N VAL A 439 -1.70 -72.64 -8.02
CA VAL A 439 -2.14 -71.40 -8.67
C VAL A 439 -1.57 -70.19 -7.93
N ILE A 440 -1.51 -69.03 -8.59
CA ILE A 440 -0.94 -67.82 -7.99
C ILE A 440 -1.78 -67.37 -6.78
N ASN A 441 -1.10 -67.03 -5.68
CA ASN A 441 -1.68 -66.45 -4.46
C ASN A 441 -2.86 -67.21 -3.81
N SER A 442 -3.06 -68.50 -4.13
CA SER A 442 -4.12 -69.32 -3.53
C SER A 442 -3.61 -70.65 -3.00
N LYS A 443 -4.40 -71.30 -2.13
CA LYS A 443 -4.09 -72.66 -1.66
C LYS A 443 -4.14 -73.64 -2.84
N PRO A 444 -3.29 -74.68 -2.85
CA PRO A 444 -3.33 -75.69 -3.89
C PRO A 444 -4.73 -76.31 -4.00
N ILE A 445 -5.25 -76.38 -5.23
CA ILE A 445 -6.53 -77.00 -5.53
C ILE A 445 -6.29 -78.50 -5.64
N THR A 446 -7.05 -79.29 -4.89
CA THR A 446 -6.93 -80.75 -4.91
C THR A 446 -8.26 -81.39 -5.30
N GLY A 447 -8.18 -82.54 -5.96
CA GLY A 447 -9.36 -83.25 -6.42
C GLY A 447 -8.97 -84.49 -7.21
N TRP A 448 -9.86 -84.93 -8.07
CA TRP A 448 -9.67 -86.14 -8.85
C TRP A 448 -10.18 -85.97 -10.28
N VAL A 449 -9.61 -86.78 -11.17
CA VAL A 449 -10.00 -86.91 -12.57
C VAL A 449 -10.00 -88.39 -12.95
N TYR A 450 -11.03 -88.83 -13.65
CA TYR A 450 -11.16 -90.20 -14.14
C TYR A 450 -10.69 -90.31 -15.59
N ILE A 451 -9.77 -91.22 -15.88
CA ILE A 451 -9.43 -91.57 -17.27
C ILE A 451 -10.41 -92.66 -17.72
N ASN A 452 -11.20 -92.37 -18.76
CA ASN A 452 -11.99 -93.38 -19.46
C ASN A 452 -11.38 -93.64 -20.83
N ARG A 453 -11.05 -94.89 -21.14
CA ARG A 453 -10.71 -95.31 -22.50
C ARG A 453 -11.75 -96.34 -22.90
N GLU A 454 -12.72 -95.92 -23.69
CA GLU A 454 -13.54 -96.88 -24.42
C GLU A 454 -12.63 -97.50 -25.48
N ASN A 455 -12.49 -98.83 -25.46
CA ASN A 455 -11.73 -99.58 -26.47
C ASN A 455 -12.46 -99.62 -27.81
#